data_AF-A0ABD7L714-F1
#
_entry.id   AF-A0ABD7L714-F1
#
_cell.length_a   1.000
_cell.length_b   1.000
_cell.length_c   1.000
_cell.angle_alpha   90.00
_cell.angle_beta   90.00
_cell.angle_gamma   90.00
#
_symmetry.space_group_name_H-M   'P 1'
#
loop_
_entity.id
_entity.type
_entity.pdbx_description
1 polymer ?
#
loop_
_entity_poly.entity_id
_entity_poly.type
_entity_poly.pdbx_seq_one_letter_code
_entity_poly.pdbx_strand_id
1 'polypeptide(L)'
;MRANFEPTMSNMRNFTSPYKFREYPKHVTLADGSYVVVNNPEEEAAAIGEESAGEGGTEALRDALMAEARALGLNPHHRSGIDKLREMIAGAKG
;
A
#
# COMPACT_ATOMS: atom_id res chain seq x y z
N MET A 1 34.93 47.84 -44.26
CA MET A 1 34.76 46.60 -43.48
C MET A 1 34.17 46.97 -42.12
N ARG A 2 32.92 46.59 -41.83
CA ARG A 2 32.28 46.83 -40.53
C ARG A 2 32.43 45.57 -39.69
N ALA A 3 33.14 45.65 -38.57
CA ALA A 3 33.28 44.55 -37.63
C ALA A 3 31.95 44.35 -36.91
N ASN A 4 31.34 43.19 -37.07
CA ASN A 4 30.18 42.77 -36.29
C ASN A 4 30.68 42.39 -34.91
N PHE A 5 30.47 43.28 -33.93
CA PHE A 5 30.72 42.97 -32.52
C PHE A 5 29.51 42.15 -32.02
N GLU A 6 29.65 40.83 -31.97
CA GLU A 6 28.66 39.98 -31.32
C GLU A 6 28.91 40.02 -29.80
N PRO A 7 27.99 40.59 -29.00
CA PRO A 7 28.12 40.47 -27.56
C PRO A 7 27.66 39.07 -27.17
N THR A 8 28.60 38.14 -27.01
CA THR A 8 28.37 36.90 -26.25
C THR A 8 28.32 37.20 -24.74
N MET A 9 27.47 38.15 -24.34
CA MET A 9 27.08 38.30 -22.94
C MET A 9 26.18 37.11 -22.61
N SER A 10 26.79 36.00 -22.21
CA SER A 10 26.11 34.96 -21.44
C SER A 10 25.42 35.66 -20.28
N ASN A 11 24.09 35.76 -20.34
CA ASN A 11 23.30 36.46 -19.34
C ASN A 11 23.46 35.69 -18.02
N MET A 12 24.39 36.13 -17.18
CA MET A 12 24.72 35.53 -15.89
C MET A 12 23.56 35.57 -14.89
N ARG A 13 22.40 36.14 -15.26
CA ARG A 13 21.18 36.15 -14.43
C ARG A 13 20.22 35.02 -14.81
N ASN A 14 20.51 34.26 -15.86
CA ASN A 14 19.67 33.15 -16.31
C ASN A 14 20.02 31.86 -15.53
N PHE A 15 19.67 31.85 -14.24
CA PHE A 15 19.87 30.71 -13.32
C PHE A 15 18.71 29.71 -13.33
N THR A 16 17.87 29.73 -14.35
CA THR A 16 16.70 28.86 -14.42
C THR A 16 17.10 27.52 -15.02
N SER A 17 17.21 26.49 -14.20
CA SER A 17 17.28 25.10 -14.68
C SER A 17 15.90 24.66 -15.22
N PRO A 18 15.84 23.76 -16.22
CA PRO A 18 14.59 23.16 -16.65
C PRO A 18 13.87 22.50 -15.47
N TYR A 19 12.62 22.89 -15.22
CA TYR A 19 11.80 22.25 -14.20
C TYR A 19 11.55 20.79 -14.59
N LYS A 20 11.97 19.86 -13.74
CA LYS A 20 11.63 18.45 -13.86
C LYS A 20 10.47 18.18 -12.91
N PHE A 21 9.29 17.95 -13.47
CA PHE A 21 8.15 17.51 -12.67
C PHE A 21 8.52 16.22 -11.93
N ARG A 22 8.20 16.19 -10.63
CA ARG A 22 8.27 15.01 -9.80
C ARG A 22 6.90 14.84 -9.17
N GLU A 23 6.33 13.65 -9.32
CA GLU A 23 5.04 13.33 -8.75
C GLU A 23 5.09 13.21 -7.22
N TYR A 24 6.25 12.81 -6.68
CA TYR A 24 6.49 12.63 -5.25
C TYR A 24 7.54 13.64 -4.74
N PRO A 25 7.43 14.09 -3.48
CA PRO A 25 6.42 13.70 -2.50
C PRO A 25 5.04 14.34 -2.76
N LYS A 26 3.96 13.64 -2.43
CA LYS A 26 2.58 14.15 -2.51
C LYS A 26 1.80 13.91 -1.22
N HIS A 27 0.74 14.70 -1.01
CA HIS A 27 -0.19 14.55 0.10
C HIS A 27 -1.34 13.64 -0.30
N VAL A 28 -1.56 12.57 0.49
CA VAL A 28 -2.68 11.64 0.34
C VAL A 28 -3.63 11.86 1.50
N THR A 29 -4.92 12.02 1.21
CA THR A 29 -5.97 12.14 2.24
C THR A 29 -6.50 10.76 2.59
N LEU A 30 -6.49 10.43 3.87
CA LEU A 30 -6.97 9.16 4.41
C LEU A 30 -8.49 9.18 4.62
N ALA A 31 -9.08 8.01 4.85
CA ALA A 31 -10.52 7.86 5.08
C ALA A 31 -11.03 8.59 6.33
N ASP A 32 -10.16 8.86 7.30
CA ASP A 32 -10.45 9.64 8.52
C ASP A 32 -10.36 11.16 8.32
N GLY A 33 -10.04 11.61 7.09
CA GLY A 33 -9.84 13.03 6.75
C GLY A 33 -8.48 13.59 7.16
N SER A 34 -7.59 12.78 7.75
CA SER A 34 -6.19 13.16 7.97
C SER A 34 -5.38 13.07 6.67
N TYR A 35 -4.16 13.61 6.67
CA TYR A 35 -3.27 13.57 5.50
C TYR A 35 -1.91 12.99 5.85
N VAL A 36 -1.34 12.24 4.91
CA VAL A 36 0.03 11.70 4.98
C VAL A 36 0.83 12.13 3.76
N VAL A 37 2.13 12.30 3.92
CA VAL A 37 3.06 12.59 2.83
C VAL A 37 3.68 11.28 2.37
N VAL A 38 3.53 10.97 1.09
CA VAL A 38 4.09 9.77 0.47
C VAL A 38 5.21 10.14 -0.49
N ASN A 39 6.28 9.36 -0.51
CA ASN A 39 7.51 9.64 -1.26
C ASN A 39 7.65 8.77 -2.53
N ASN A 40 6.80 7.76 -2.67
CA ASN A 40 6.82 6.81 -3.77
C ASN A 40 5.40 6.19 -3.94
N PRO A 41 5.13 5.52 -5.07
CA PRO A 41 3.82 4.90 -5.32
C PRO A 41 3.48 3.76 -4.34
N GLU A 42 4.49 3.08 -3.78
CA GLU A 42 4.26 2.00 -2.80
C GLU A 42 3.68 2.53 -1.49
N GLU A 43 4.23 3.65 -0.99
CA GLU A 43 3.72 4.36 0.19
C GLU A 43 2.30 4.91 -0.04
N GLU A 44 1.98 5.33 -1.26
CA GLU A 44 0.61 5.73 -1.61
C GLU A 44 -0.37 4.55 -1.57
N ALA A 45 -0.03 3.42 -2.19
CA ALA A 45 -0.89 2.24 -2.20
C ALA A 45 -1.13 1.71 -0.78
N ALA A 46 -0.09 1.71 0.07
CA ALA A 46 -0.20 1.38 1.48
C ALA A 46 -1.10 2.37 2.24
N ALA A 47 -0.97 3.68 1.97
CA ALA A 47 -1.78 4.72 2.62
C ALA A 47 -3.26 4.68 2.23
N ILE A 48 -3.58 4.38 0.96
CA ILE A 48 -4.95 4.28 0.45
C ILE A 48 -5.60 2.94 0.82
N GLY A 49 -4.83 1.98 1.35
CA GLY A 49 -5.32 0.66 1.70
C GLY A 49 -5.53 -0.25 0.49
N GLU A 50 -4.87 0.02 -0.64
CA GLU A 50 -4.84 -0.90 -1.79
C GLU A 50 -4.11 -2.22 -1.45
N GLU A 51 -3.40 -2.28 -0.31
CA GLU A 51 -2.85 -3.52 0.27
C GLU A 51 -3.73 -4.18 1.36
N SER A 52 -4.99 -3.77 1.58
CA SER A 52 -5.88 -4.43 2.56
C SER A 52 -6.80 -5.50 1.98
N ALA A 53 -6.42 -6.13 0.85
CA ALA A 53 -6.98 -7.42 0.46
C ALA A 53 -6.36 -8.62 1.22
N GLY A 54 -5.43 -8.38 2.16
CA GLY A 54 -4.73 -9.43 2.92
C GLY A 54 -5.33 -9.79 4.29
N GLU A 55 -5.96 -8.84 4.99
CA GLU A 55 -6.43 -9.08 6.37
C GLU A 55 -7.93 -9.43 6.43
N GLY A 56 -8.78 -8.79 5.62
CA GLY A 56 -10.21 -9.13 5.59
C GLY A 56 -10.50 -10.52 5.01
N GLY A 57 -9.69 -11.00 4.08
CA GLY A 57 -9.86 -12.33 3.48
C GLY A 57 -9.39 -13.47 4.39
N THR A 58 -8.34 -13.24 5.18
CA THR A 58 -7.78 -14.25 6.08
C THR A 58 -8.60 -14.37 7.37
N GLU A 59 -9.10 -13.24 7.92
CA GLU A 59 -10.03 -13.28 9.05
C GLU A 59 -11.38 -13.89 8.68
N ALA A 60 -11.98 -13.52 7.55
CA ALA A 60 -13.23 -14.12 7.09
C ALA A 60 -13.09 -15.64 6.83
N LEU A 61 -11.97 -16.07 6.24
CA LEU A 61 -11.66 -17.49 6.04
C LEU A 61 -11.50 -18.23 7.37
N ARG A 62 -10.82 -17.60 8.33
CA ARG A 62 -10.63 -18.15 9.67
C ARG A 62 -11.96 -18.30 10.41
N ASP A 63 -12.84 -17.31 10.32
CA ASP A 63 -14.16 -17.34 10.94
C ASP A 63 -15.06 -18.41 10.34
N ALA A 64 -15.01 -18.58 9.01
CA ALA A 64 -15.71 -19.67 8.32
C ALA A 64 -15.23 -21.05 8.81
N LEU A 65 -13.92 -21.25 8.93
CA LEU A 65 -13.35 -22.51 9.44
C LEU A 65 -13.67 -22.74 10.93
N MET A 66 -13.70 -21.67 11.74
CA MET A 66 -14.12 -21.76 13.14
C MET A 66 -15.58 -22.20 13.27
N ALA A 67 -16.48 -21.63 12.45
CA ALA A 67 -17.88 -22.01 12.43
C ALA A 67 -18.07 -23.47 11.98
N GLU A 68 -17.33 -23.90 10.97
CA GLU A 68 -17.36 -25.28 10.47
C GLU A 68 -16.86 -26.29 11.52
N ALA A 69 -15.73 -25.99 12.18
CA ALA A 69 -15.21 -26.83 13.26
C ALA A 69 -16.22 -26.95 14.41
N ARG A 70 -16.88 -25.85 14.79
CA ARG A 70 -17.95 -25.88 15.82
C ARG A 70 -19.17 -26.68 15.37
N ALA A 71 -19.55 -26.61 14.10
CA ALA A 71 -20.65 -27.41 13.55
C ALA A 71 -20.35 -28.91 13.59
N LEU A 72 -19.07 -29.30 13.52
CA LEU A 72 -18.59 -30.67 13.72
C LEU A 72 -18.45 -31.05 15.21
N GLY A 73 -18.85 -30.18 16.14
CA GLY A 73 -18.74 -30.41 17.58
C GLY A 73 -17.32 -30.21 18.15
N LEU A 74 -16.39 -29.65 17.36
CA LEU A 74 -15.04 -29.32 17.82
C LEU A 74 -15.04 -27.98 18.55
N ASN A 75 -14.13 -27.81 19.50
CA ASN A 75 -14.01 -26.58 20.28
C ASN A 75 -12.64 -25.88 20.05
N PRO A 76 -12.42 -25.29 18.87
CA PRO A 76 -11.16 -24.64 18.55
C PRO A 76 -10.96 -23.33 19.35
N HIS A 77 -9.73 -23.11 19.80
CA HIS A 77 -9.37 -21.89 20.54
C HIS A 77 -9.37 -20.66 19.62
N HIS A 78 -9.77 -19.49 20.14
CA HIS A 78 -9.75 -18.20 19.43
C HIS A 78 -8.36 -17.70 19.02
N ARG A 79 -7.31 -18.50 19.21
CA ARG A 79 -5.94 -18.25 18.72
C ARG A 79 -5.44 -19.36 17.79
N SER A 80 -6.28 -20.34 17.49
CA SER A 80 -5.96 -21.32 16.45
C SER A 80 -5.85 -20.59 15.12
N GLY A 81 -4.70 -20.76 14.46
CA GLY A 81 -4.48 -20.32 13.10
C GLY A 81 -5.24 -21.20 12.10
N ILE A 82 -5.33 -20.72 10.86
CA ILE A 82 -6.08 -21.35 9.76
C ILE A 82 -5.63 -22.79 9.51
N ASP A 83 -4.32 -23.04 9.49
CA ASP A 83 -3.76 -24.38 9.21
C ASP A 83 -4.24 -25.41 10.25
N LYS A 84 -4.23 -25.02 11.52
CA LYS A 84 -4.67 -25.88 12.63
C LYS A 84 -6.18 -26.14 12.59
N LEU A 85 -6.97 -25.15 12.18
CA LEU A 85 -8.42 -25.32 11.99
C LEU A 85 -8.71 -26.32 10.86
N ARG A 86 -7.98 -26.23 9.75
CA ARG A 86 -8.11 -27.17 8.62
C ARG A 86 -7.76 -28.60 9.03
N GLU A 87 -6.67 -28.77 9.76
CA GLU A 87 -6.25 -30.09 10.26
C GLU A 87 -7.30 -30.70 11.19
N MET A 88 -7.85 -29.91 12.13
CA MET A 88 -8.92 -30.35 13.04
C MET A 88 -10.20 -30.76 12.29
N ILE A 89 -10.63 -29.96 11.31
CA ILE A 89 -11.82 -30.27 10.49
C ILE A 89 -11.59 -31.53 9.67
N ALA A 90 -10.42 -31.68 9.05
CA ALA A 90 -10.08 -32.86 8.26
C ALA A 90 -10.07 -34.13 9.14
N GLY A 91 -9.49 -34.07 10.35
CA GLY A 91 -9.48 -35.18 11.29
C GLY A 91 -10.85 -35.55 11.86
N ALA A 92 -11.85 -34.66 11.82
CA ALA A 92 -13.21 -34.95 12.25
C ALA A 92 -14.13 -35.44 11.12
N LYS A 93 -13.74 -35.25 9.87
CA LYS A 93 -14.48 -35.70 8.67
C LYS A 93 -13.95 -37.02 8.08
N GLY A 94 -12.72 -37.38 8.39
CA GLY A 94 -12.13 -38.69 8.05
C GLY A 94 -12.59 -39.78 8.99
#